data_AF-A0A365NCZ7-F1
#
_entry.id   AF-A0A365NCZ7-F1
#
_cell.length_a   1.000
_cell.length_b   1.000
_cell.length_c   1.000
_cell.angle_alpha   90.00
_cell.angle_beta   90.00
_cell.angle_gamma   90.00
#
_symmetry.space_group_name_H-M   'P 1'
#
loop_
_entity.id
_entity.type
_entity.pdbx_description
1 polymer ?
#
loop_
_entity_poly.entity_id
_entity_poly.type
_entity_poly.pdbx_seq_one_letter_code
_entity_poly.pdbx_strand_id
1 'polypeptide(L)'
;MDYPPVVMATIQSAALGGIANVLAQGISAYRAGNDIVIDWIPVFQFLLFNVICTPPNFYWQDFLESTFPAHPDDVPKAKDSKDAKKTQPKLSIRNTLIKFFLDQTVGAAVNTLLFSTYTHALRSAIQPAPVITSLTKAITYWTSPGTLDFGRVDWAAVWEASKVDFAPLIFAGWKLWPAVSIVNFAAVKTVEGRNLVGALAGVVWGIYMSLVAAQ
;
A
#
# COMPACT_ATOMS: atom_id res chain seq x y z
N MET A 1 22.48 7.43 11.82
CA MET A 1 21.21 8.12 12.15
C MET A 1 20.16 7.04 12.20
N ASP A 2 19.59 6.78 13.37
CA ASP A 2 18.47 5.86 13.51
C ASP A 2 17.21 6.61 13.10
N TYR A 3 16.69 6.31 11.90
CA TYR A 3 15.45 6.89 11.42
C TYR A 3 14.24 6.22 12.11
N PRO A 4 13.11 6.93 12.31
CA PRO A 4 11.89 6.30 12.79
C PRO A 4 11.46 5.13 11.89
N PRO A 5 10.98 3.99 12.44
CA PRO A 5 10.55 2.82 11.67
C PRO A 5 9.57 3.15 10.52
N VAL A 6 8.65 4.09 10.75
CA VAL A 6 7.69 4.55 9.73
C VAL A 6 8.37 5.22 8.54
N VAL A 7 9.45 5.98 8.76
CA VAL A 7 10.22 6.64 7.69
C VAL A 7 10.93 5.58 6.86
N MET A 8 11.56 4.59 7.52
CA MET A 8 12.23 3.49 6.83
C MET A 8 11.23 2.68 5.99
N ALA A 9 10.09 2.31 6.57
CA ALA A 9 9.02 1.60 5.86
C ALA A 9 8.50 2.38 4.65
N THR A 10 8.37 3.70 4.77
CA THR A 10 7.92 4.59 3.68
C THR A 10 8.95 4.64 2.55
N ILE A 11 10.24 4.80 2.86
CA ILE A 11 11.31 4.82 1.86
C ILE A 11 11.38 3.48 1.13
N GLN A 12 11.33 2.37 1.86
CA GLN A 12 11.36 1.02 1.29
C GLN A 12 10.15 0.77 0.38
N SER A 13 8.94 1.12 0.84
CA SER A 13 7.70 0.94 0.07
C SER A 13 7.69 1.81 -1.18
N ALA A 14 8.15 3.06 -1.10
CA ALA A 14 8.28 3.94 -2.25
C ALA A 14 9.29 3.38 -3.27
N ALA A 15 10.48 3.00 -2.83
CA ALA A 15 11.50 2.42 -3.71
C ALA A 15 10.99 1.16 -4.44
N LEU A 16 10.37 0.24 -3.69
CA LEU A 16 9.79 -0.98 -4.24
C LEU A 16 8.63 -0.69 -5.20
N GLY A 17 7.74 0.23 -4.84
CA GLY A 17 6.63 0.66 -5.69
C GLY A 17 7.11 1.24 -7.03
N GLY A 18 8.18 2.06 -7.01
CA GLY A 18 8.79 2.60 -8.21
C GLY A 18 9.40 1.51 -9.11
N ILE A 19 10.21 0.61 -8.54
CA ILE A 19 10.82 -0.52 -9.28
C ILE A 19 9.73 -1.41 -9.87
N ALA A 20 8.70 -1.71 -9.09
CA ALA A 20 7.59 -2.54 -9.51
C ALA A 20 6.79 -1.93 -10.66
N ASN A 21 6.57 -0.62 -10.67
CA ASN A 21 5.90 0.05 -11.77
C ASN A 21 6.72 -0.04 -13.07
N VAL A 22 8.04 0.18 -13.00
CA VAL A 22 8.96 0.00 -14.14
C VAL A 22 8.89 -1.43 -14.68
N LEU A 23 8.91 -2.44 -13.79
CA LEU A 23 8.76 -3.84 -14.19
C LEU A 23 7.40 -4.12 -14.83
N ALA A 24 6.30 -3.57 -14.30
CA ALA A 24 4.96 -3.74 -14.85
C ALA A 24 4.86 -3.15 -16.27
N GLN A 25 5.46 -1.99 -16.51
CA GLN A 25 5.55 -1.40 -17.86
C GLN A 25 6.38 -2.29 -18.80
N GLY A 26 7.52 -2.82 -18.35
CA GLY A 26 8.34 -3.76 -19.13
C GLY A 26 7.61 -5.06 -19.50
N ILE A 27 6.89 -5.67 -18.57
CA ILE A 27 6.06 -6.87 -18.83
C ILE A 27 4.96 -6.55 -19.83
N SER A 28 4.33 -5.38 -19.70
CA SER A 28 3.24 -4.96 -20.60
C SER A 28 3.76 -4.73 -22.03
N ALA A 29 4.91 -4.07 -22.18
CA ALA A 29 5.57 -3.88 -23.48
C ALA A 29 5.95 -5.22 -24.11
N TYR A 30 6.53 -6.14 -23.33
CA TYR A 30 6.87 -7.49 -23.79
C TYR A 30 5.65 -8.27 -24.29
N ARG A 31 4.54 -8.25 -23.53
CA ARG A 31 3.28 -8.92 -23.93
C ARG A 31 2.65 -8.30 -25.18
N ALA A 32 2.81 -7.00 -25.38
CA ALA A 32 2.30 -6.28 -26.55
C ALA A 32 3.21 -6.41 -27.79
N GLY A 33 4.42 -6.97 -27.65
CA GLY A 33 5.41 -7.03 -28.73
C GLY A 33 6.00 -5.65 -29.08
N ASN A 34 5.91 -4.68 -28.16
CA ASN A 34 6.40 -3.32 -28.35
C ASN A 34 7.79 -3.15 -27.70
N ASP A 35 8.52 -2.11 -28.14
CA ASP A 35 9.74 -1.70 -27.47
C ASP A 35 9.47 -1.29 -26.02
N ILE A 36 10.40 -1.64 -25.12
CA ILE A 36 10.30 -1.25 -23.71
C ILE A 36 10.60 0.24 -23.61
N VAL A 37 9.54 1.02 -23.46
CA VAL A 37 9.60 2.46 -23.22
C VAL A 37 8.95 2.75 -21.87
N ILE A 38 9.74 3.28 -20.93
CA ILE A 38 9.26 3.59 -19.58
C ILE A 38 8.68 5.00 -19.57
N ASP A 39 7.40 5.13 -19.25
CA ASP A 39 6.78 6.39 -18.88
C ASP A 39 7.04 6.66 -17.38
N TRP A 40 7.72 7.77 -17.10
CA TRP A 40 8.07 8.16 -15.74
C TRP A 40 6.92 8.82 -15.00
N ILE A 41 5.87 9.30 -15.69
CA ILE A 41 4.72 9.91 -15.00
C ILE A 41 4.02 8.91 -14.06
N PRO A 42 3.62 7.71 -14.51
CA PRO A 42 3.07 6.69 -13.62
C PRO A 42 4.03 6.27 -12.50
N VAL A 43 5.34 6.23 -12.76
CA VAL A 43 6.34 5.86 -11.74
C VAL A 43 6.31 6.87 -10.58
N PHE A 44 6.31 8.17 -10.87
CA PHE A 44 6.21 9.21 -9.84
C PHE A 44 4.85 9.24 -9.15
N GLN A 45 3.75 8.98 -9.86
CA GLN A 45 2.43 8.82 -9.23
C GLN A 45 2.45 7.67 -8.20
N PHE A 46 2.99 6.50 -8.58
CA PHE A 46 3.11 5.37 -7.65
C PHE A 46 4.06 5.66 -6.48
N LEU A 47 5.15 6.41 -6.70
CA LEU A 47 6.02 6.87 -5.62
C LEU A 47 5.26 7.76 -4.64
N LEU A 48 4.54 8.78 -5.14
CA LEU A 48 3.76 9.69 -4.32
C LEU A 48 2.66 8.95 -3.55
N PHE A 49 1.99 8.00 -4.19
CA PHE A 49 0.99 7.13 -3.55
C PHE A 49 1.59 6.39 -2.35
N ASN A 50 2.75 5.73 -2.54
CA ASN A 50 3.40 5.00 -1.45
C ASN A 50 3.85 5.94 -0.31
N VAL A 51 4.35 7.14 -0.64
CA VAL A 51 4.73 8.14 0.38
C VAL A 51 3.52 8.57 1.22
N ILE A 52 2.36 8.76 0.60
CA ILE A 52 1.14 9.20 1.29
C ILE A 52 0.47 8.06 2.06
N CYS A 53 0.39 6.86 1.48
CA CYS A 53 -0.40 5.76 2.03
C CYS A 53 0.37 4.86 2.99
N THR A 54 1.71 4.81 2.93
CA THR A 54 2.49 3.94 3.83
C THR A 54 2.38 4.36 5.30
N PRO A 55 2.49 5.65 5.68
CA PRO A 55 2.41 6.03 7.09
C PRO A 55 1.06 5.68 7.75
N PRO A 56 -0.12 6.00 7.15
CA PRO A 56 -1.40 5.57 7.72
C PRO A 56 -1.52 4.04 7.87
N ASN A 57 -1.05 3.28 6.88
CA ASN A 57 -1.05 1.82 6.93
C ASN A 57 -0.12 1.30 8.05
N PHE A 58 1.05 1.90 8.22
CA PHE A 58 1.98 1.58 9.30
C PHE A 58 1.32 1.76 10.67
N TYR A 59 0.70 2.92 10.91
CA TYR A 59 0.04 3.20 12.17
C TYR A 59 -1.19 2.33 12.41
N TRP A 60 -1.92 1.97 11.36
CA TRP A 60 -3.01 0.99 11.46
C TRP A 60 -2.51 -0.39 11.90
N GLN A 61 -1.41 -0.87 11.30
CA GLN A 61 -0.79 -2.14 11.66
C GLN A 61 -0.21 -2.11 13.08
N ASP A 62 0.39 -0.99 13.49
CA ASP A 62 0.90 -0.78 14.84
C ASP A 62 -0.23 -0.75 15.89
N PHE A 63 -1.34 -0.06 15.58
CA PHE A 63 -2.55 -0.07 16.42
C PHE A 63 -3.13 -1.48 16.59
N LEU A 64 -3.25 -2.24 15.49
CA LEU A 64 -3.72 -3.61 15.53
C LEU A 64 -2.78 -4.50 16.35
N GLU A 65 -1.46 -4.37 16.18
CA GLU A 65 -0.48 -5.18 16.91
C GLU A 65 -0.44 -4.84 18.40
N SER A 66 -0.45 -3.56 18.76
CA SER A 66 -0.43 -3.10 20.15
C SER A 66 -1.71 -3.46 20.90
N THR A 67 -2.88 -3.40 20.25
CA THR A 67 -4.17 -3.70 20.87
C THR A 67 -4.45 -5.21 20.93
N PHE A 68 -4.07 -5.96 19.90
CA PHE A 68 -4.38 -7.39 19.78
C PHE A 68 -3.12 -8.20 19.45
N PRO A 69 -2.09 -8.26 20.30
CA PRO A 69 -0.79 -8.86 19.95
C PRO A 69 -0.95 -10.26 19.37
N ALA A 70 -0.34 -10.52 18.21
CA ALA A 70 -0.45 -11.81 17.53
C ALA A 70 0.30 -12.88 18.32
N HIS A 71 1.37 -12.47 19.00
CA HIS A 71 2.18 -13.30 19.87
C HIS A 71 2.28 -12.59 21.23
N PRO A 72 1.25 -12.68 22.09
CA PRO A 72 1.32 -12.10 23.42
C PRO A 72 2.44 -12.77 24.20
N ASP A 73 3.23 -11.98 24.93
CA ASP A 73 4.18 -12.54 25.88
C ASP A 73 3.40 -13.32 26.94
N ASP A 74 3.76 -14.59 27.15
CA ASP A 74 3.25 -15.35 28.28
C ASP A 74 3.70 -14.62 29.55
N VAL A 75 2.75 -14.05 30.31
CA VAL A 75 3.04 -13.55 31.67
C VAL A 75 3.72 -14.71 32.40
N PRO A 76 4.95 -14.53 32.95
CA PRO A 76 5.60 -15.61 33.65
C PRO A 76 4.72 -15.98 34.84
N LYS A 77 4.06 -17.14 34.77
CA LYS A 77 3.53 -17.77 35.97
C LYS A 77 4.75 -18.05 36.82
N ALA A 78 4.92 -17.29 37.90
CA ALA A 78 5.97 -17.49 38.87
C ALA A 78 6.00 -18.96 39.30
N LYS A 79 6.98 -19.70 38.78
CA LYS A 79 7.51 -20.92 39.37
C LYS A 79 8.88 -21.19 38.78
N ASP A 80 9.85 -21.15 39.69
CA ASP A 80 11.25 -21.48 39.56
C ASP A 80 11.57 -22.49 38.46
N SER A 81 12.56 -22.20 37.62
CA SER A 81 13.53 -23.19 37.08
C SER A 81 14.60 -22.51 36.23
N LYS A 82 15.87 -22.83 36.53
CA LYS A 82 17.11 -22.33 35.92
C LYS A 82 17.37 -22.84 34.49
N ASP A 83 16.36 -22.92 33.64
CA ASP A 83 16.50 -23.28 32.22
C ASP A 83 15.41 -22.59 31.38
N ALA A 84 15.45 -21.25 31.31
CA ALA A 84 14.55 -20.49 30.46
C ALA A 84 15.00 -20.57 29.00
N LYS A 85 14.70 -21.68 28.32
CA LYS A 85 14.58 -21.65 26.86
C LYS A 85 13.52 -20.60 26.54
N LYS A 86 13.91 -19.50 25.87
CA LYS A 86 12.98 -18.50 25.30
C LYS A 86 11.98 -19.24 24.41
N THR A 87 10.86 -19.62 24.98
CA THR A 87 9.79 -20.30 24.24
C THR A 87 9.19 -19.21 23.37
N GLN A 88 9.27 -19.37 22.05
CA GLN A 88 8.69 -18.38 21.15
C GLN A 88 7.20 -18.24 21.49
N PRO A 89 6.69 -17.03 21.73
CA PRO A 89 5.29 -16.83 22.10
C PRO A 89 4.40 -17.44 21.02
N LYS A 90 3.35 -18.17 21.44
CA LYS A 90 2.46 -18.89 20.53
C LYS A 90 1.49 -17.91 19.86
N LEU A 91 1.12 -18.21 18.61
CA LEU A 91 0.15 -17.40 17.86
C LEU A 91 -1.23 -17.45 18.55
N SER A 92 -1.76 -16.28 18.89
CA SER A 92 -3.11 -16.12 19.44
C SER A 92 -4.14 -16.10 18.31
N ILE A 93 -4.79 -17.24 18.04
CA ILE A 93 -5.82 -17.36 16.99
C ILE A 93 -6.93 -16.31 17.18
N ARG A 94 -7.37 -16.09 18.42
CA ARG A 94 -8.39 -15.08 18.74
C ARG A 94 -7.97 -13.69 18.28
N ASN A 95 -6.76 -13.27 18.65
CA ASN A 95 -6.27 -11.93 18.30
C ASN A 95 -6.07 -11.80 16.79
N THR A 96 -5.55 -12.84 16.14
CA THR A 96 -5.39 -12.89 14.69
C THR A 96 -6.73 -12.78 13.97
N LEU A 97 -7.79 -13.44 14.45
CA LEU A 97 -9.13 -13.32 13.88
C LEU A 97 -9.70 -11.91 14.08
N ILE A 98 -9.56 -11.31 15.27
CA ILE A 98 -10.02 -9.93 15.52
C ILE A 98 -9.33 -8.95 14.57
N LYS A 99 -8.00 -9.05 14.44
CA LYS A 99 -7.22 -8.24 13.49
C LYS A 99 -7.72 -8.42 12.07
N PHE A 100 -7.91 -9.67 11.64
CA PHE A 100 -8.39 -9.99 10.32
C PHE A 100 -9.74 -9.31 10.03
N PHE A 101 -10.72 -9.44 10.92
CA PHE A 101 -12.03 -8.83 10.70
C PHE A 101 -11.98 -7.29 10.73
N LEU A 102 -11.22 -6.69 11.65
CA LEU A 102 -11.05 -5.24 11.68
C LEU A 102 -10.38 -4.71 10.42
N ASP A 103 -9.36 -5.42 9.93
CA ASP A 103 -8.62 -5.06 8.73
C ASP A 103 -9.47 -5.22 7.47
N GLN A 104 -10.23 -6.32 7.34
CA GLN A 104 -11.11 -6.56 6.19
C GLN A 104 -12.38 -5.71 6.18
N THR A 105 -12.72 -5.03 7.29
CA THR A 105 -13.88 -4.14 7.39
C THR A 105 -13.47 -2.68 7.44
N VAL A 106 -13.09 -2.18 8.62
CA VAL A 106 -12.73 -0.78 8.84
C VAL A 106 -11.48 -0.40 8.06
N GLY A 107 -10.44 -1.25 8.14
CA GLY A 107 -9.18 -1.02 7.43
C GLY A 107 -9.40 -0.93 5.91
N ALA A 108 -10.07 -1.93 5.34
CA ALA A 108 -10.40 -1.99 3.92
C ALA A 108 -11.27 -0.83 3.47
N ALA A 109 -12.29 -0.44 4.25
CA ALA A 109 -13.16 0.69 3.93
C ALA A 109 -12.38 2.01 3.87
N VAL A 110 -11.59 2.31 4.91
CA VAL A 110 -10.80 3.55 4.98
C VAL A 110 -9.75 3.56 3.87
N ASN A 111 -9.02 2.47 3.68
CA ASN A 111 -8.00 2.36 2.63
C ASN A 111 -8.60 2.54 1.23
N THR A 112 -9.75 1.91 0.96
CA THR A 112 -10.44 2.03 -0.33
C THR A 112 -10.84 3.47 -0.62
N LEU A 113 -11.42 4.17 0.36
CA LEU A 113 -11.79 5.57 0.20
C LEU A 113 -10.56 6.46 -0.02
N LEU A 114 -9.48 6.26 0.74
CA LEU A 114 -8.23 7.00 0.58
C LEU A 114 -7.62 6.77 -0.80
N PHE A 115 -7.55 5.51 -1.26
CA PHE A 115 -7.03 5.12 -2.56
C PHE A 115 -7.83 5.76 -3.70
N SER A 116 -9.16 5.67 -3.65
CA SER A 116 -10.02 6.23 -4.69
C SER A 116 -9.95 7.75 -4.71
N THR A 117 -10.04 8.40 -3.54
CA THR A 117 -9.96 9.87 -3.42
C THR A 117 -8.63 10.38 -3.95
N TYR A 118 -7.52 9.73 -3.55
CA TYR A 118 -6.18 10.04 -4.05
C TYR A 118 -6.11 9.92 -5.57
N THR A 119 -6.58 8.80 -6.12
CA THR A 119 -6.48 8.53 -7.56
C THR A 119 -7.25 9.54 -8.38
N HIS A 120 -8.47 9.89 -7.98
CA HIS A 120 -9.30 10.89 -8.65
C HIS A 120 -8.72 12.30 -8.52
N ALA A 121 -8.35 12.71 -7.31
CA ALA A 121 -7.75 14.03 -7.07
C ALA A 121 -6.45 14.22 -7.85
N LEU A 122 -5.56 13.22 -7.84
CA LEU A 122 -4.30 13.27 -8.55
C LEU A 122 -4.49 13.34 -10.07
N ARG A 123 -5.42 12.56 -10.62
CA ARG A 123 -5.77 12.63 -12.04
C ARG A 123 -6.27 14.01 -12.42
N SER A 124 -7.17 14.59 -11.63
CA SER A 124 -7.68 15.96 -11.87
C SER A 124 -6.59 17.02 -11.75
N ALA A 125 -5.65 16.88 -10.81
CA ALA A 125 -4.59 17.85 -10.58
C ALA A 125 -3.51 17.89 -11.68
N ILE A 126 -3.35 16.81 -12.46
CA ILE A 126 -2.26 16.65 -13.44
C ILE A 126 -2.77 16.74 -14.90
N GLN A 127 -4.09 16.78 -15.14
CA GLN A 127 -4.60 16.65 -16.52
C GLN A 127 -4.30 17.86 -17.45
N PRO A 128 -3.87 17.60 -18.70
CA PRO A 128 -3.54 16.29 -19.27
C PRO A 128 -2.16 15.79 -18.83
N ALA A 129 -2.09 14.52 -18.39
CA ALA A 129 -0.83 13.89 -17.99
C ALA A 129 0.01 13.55 -19.24
N PRO A 130 1.20 14.14 -19.44
CA PRO A 130 2.05 13.84 -20.59
C PRO A 130 2.70 12.45 -20.44
N VAL A 131 3.09 11.83 -21.56
CA VAL A 131 3.98 10.67 -21.53
C VAL A 131 5.42 11.17 -21.57
N ILE A 132 6.20 10.89 -20.53
CA ILE A 132 7.60 11.35 -20.45
C ILE A 132 8.54 10.17 -20.27
N THR A 133 9.37 9.92 -21.28
CA THR A 133 10.27 8.76 -21.34
C THR A 133 11.67 9.04 -20.79
N SER A 134 12.00 10.32 -20.60
CA SER A 134 13.29 10.77 -20.04
C SER A 134 13.14 11.11 -18.56
N LEU A 135 13.94 10.46 -17.72
CA LEU A 135 13.92 10.66 -16.27
C LEU A 135 14.18 12.12 -15.87
N THR A 136 15.16 12.77 -16.51
CA THR A 136 15.47 14.18 -16.20
C THR A 136 14.32 15.10 -16.56
N LYS A 137 13.67 14.91 -17.71
CA LYS A 137 12.47 15.67 -18.08
C LYS A 137 11.31 15.41 -17.11
N ALA A 138 11.16 14.17 -16.64
CA ALA A 138 10.12 13.82 -15.69
C ALA A 138 10.37 14.47 -14.32
N ILE A 139 11.61 14.44 -13.81
CA ILE A 139 11.98 15.16 -12.58
C ILE A 139 11.65 16.64 -12.74
N THR A 140 12.11 17.27 -13.83
CA THR A 140 11.84 18.69 -14.09
C THR A 140 10.34 18.96 -14.12
N TYR A 141 9.55 18.11 -14.78
CA TYR A 141 8.10 18.22 -14.83
C TYR A 141 7.49 18.18 -13.42
N TRP A 142 7.81 17.17 -12.61
CA TRP A 142 7.26 17.02 -11.26
C TRP A 142 7.71 18.11 -10.27
N THR A 143 8.87 18.71 -10.49
CA THR A 143 9.35 19.84 -9.67
C THR A 143 8.94 21.21 -10.22
N SER A 144 8.35 21.28 -11.41
CA SER A 144 7.96 22.55 -12.03
C SER A 144 6.72 23.13 -11.34
N PRO A 145 6.71 24.44 -11.05
CA PRO A 145 5.52 25.12 -10.57
C PRO A 145 4.35 24.95 -11.55
N GLY A 146 3.16 24.62 -11.04
CA GLY A 146 1.93 24.47 -11.84
C GLY A 146 1.68 23.08 -12.42
N THR A 147 2.60 22.11 -12.22
CA THR A 147 2.37 20.71 -12.62
C THR A 147 1.28 20.03 -11.79
N LEU A 148 1.29 20.29 -10.47
CA LEU A 148 0.23 19.87 -9.56
C LEU A 148 -0.65 21.06 -9.26
N ASP A 149 -1.79 21.14 -9.94
CA ASP A 149 -2.79 22.19 -9.68
C ASP A 149 -3.98 21.62 -8.92
N PHE A 150 -3.85 21.58 -7.59
CA PHE A 150 -4.95 21.18 -6.71
C PHE A 150 -6.11 22.19 -6.70
N GLY A 151 -5.92 23.40 -7.24
CA GLY A 151 -7.01 24.36 -7.42
C GLY A 151 -8.01 23.94 -8.50
N ARG A 152 -7.61 23.03 -9.40
CA ARG A 152 -8.48 22.44 -10.44
C ARG A 152 -9.27 21.22 -9.96
N VAL A 153 -9.00 20.74 -8.75
CA VAL A 153 -9.66 19.55 -8.22
C VAL A 153 -11.04 19.93 -7.70
N ASP A 154 -12.07 19.48 -8.39
CA ASP A 154 -13.43 19.48 -7.86
C ASP A 154 -13.57 18.39 -6.79
N TRP A 155 -13.41 18.78 -5.53
CA TRP A 155 -13.48 17.87 -4.39
C TRP A 155 -14.85 17.21 -4.22
N ALA A 156 -15.94 17.87 -4.65
CA ALA A 156 -17.26 17.27 -4.61
C ALA A 156 -17.36 16.14 -5.64
N ALA A 157 -16.90 16.38 -6.87
CA ALA A 157 -16.85 15.36 -7.92
C ALA A 157 -15.94 14.18 -7.53
N VAL A 158 -14.77 14.45 -6.95
CA VAL A 158 -13.85 13.42 -6.43
C VAL A 158 -14.55 12.56 -5.38
N TRP A 159 -15.23 13.17 -4.42
CA TRP A 159 -15.92 12.43 -3.37
C TRP A 159 -17.08 11.59 -3.89
N GLU A 160 -17.87 12.13 -4.82
CA GLU A 160 -18.95 11.37 -5.47
C GLU A 160 -18.40 10.17 -6.25
N ALA A 161 -17.34 10.37 -7.03
CA ALA A 161 -16.68 9.28 -7.76
C ALA A 161 -16.13 8.21 -6.80
N SER A 162 -15.53 8.62 -5.68
CA SER A 162 -15.03 7.67 -4.68
C SER A 162 -16.12 6.86 -3.99
N LYS A 163 -17.31 7.42 -3.77
CA LYS A 163 -18.46 6.64 -3.28
C LYS A 163 -18.96 5.64 -4.30
N VAL A 164 -18.97 6.01 -5.59
CA VAL A 164 -19.40 5.12 -6.68
C VAL A 164 -18.43 3.93 -6.79
N ASP A 165 -17.13 4.18 -6.73
CA ASP A 165 -16.10 3.13 -6.85
C ASP A 165 -15.97 2.27 -5.58
N PHE A 166 -16.50 2.74 -4.44
CA PHE A 166 -16.26 2.13 -3.13
C PHE A 166 -16.62 0.64 -3.08
N ALA A 167 -17.88 0.29 -3.38
CA ALA A 167 -18.33 -1.10 -3.29
C ALA A 167 -17.63 -2.01 -4.33
N PRO A 168 -17.50 -1.61 -5.61
CA PRO A 168 -16.70 -2.36 -6.59
C PRO A 168 -15.27 -2.62 -6.13
N LEU A 169 -14.58 -1.61 -5.58
CA LEU A 169 -13.20 -1.73 -5.11
C LEU A 169 -13.08 -2.65 -3.89
N ILE A 170 -14.02 -2.59 -2.94
CA ILE A 170 -14.06 -3.51 -1.80
C ILE A 170 -14.22 -4.95 -2.26
N PHE A 171 -15.20 -5.23 -3.13
CA PHE A 171 -15.45 -6.59 -3.60
C PHE A 171 -14.31 -7.14 -4.45
N ALA A 172 -13.70 -6.30 -5.28
CA ALA A 172 -12.50 -6.68 -6.00
C ALA A 172 -11.33 -6.93 -5.03
N GLY A 173 -11.21 -6.11 -3.97
CA GLY A 173 -10.20 -6.24 -2.94
C GLY A 173 -10.25 -7.57 -2.18
N TRP A 174 -11.45 -8.10 -1.93
CA TRP A 174 -11.63 -9.42 -1.30
C TRP A 174 -11.03 -10.59 -2.09
N LYS A 175 -10.67 -10.41 -3.36
CA LYS A 175 -9.98 -11.44 -4.14
C LYS A 175 -8.50 -11.56 -3.78
N LEU A 176 -7.91 -10.54 -3.17
CA LEU A 176 -6.47 -10.46 -2.88
C LEU A 176 -6.19 -10.24 -1.39
N TRP A 177 -6.79 -9.20 -0.80
CA TRP A 177 -6.41 -8.70 0.52
C TRP A 177 -6.67 -9.67 1.68
N PRO A 178 -7.74 -10.51 1.71
CA PRO A 178 -7.90 -11.50 2.77
C PRO A 178 -6.70 -12.44 2.91
N ALA A 179 -6.14 -12.92 1.79
CA ALA A 179 -4.97 -13.79 1.80
C ALA A 179 -3.73 -13.05 2.34
N VAL A 180 -3.54 -11.79 1.92
CA VAL A 180 -2.45 -10.93 2.37
C VAL A 180 -2.52 -10.68 3.88
N SER A 181 -3.71 -10.35 4.41
CA SER A 181 -3.90 -10.09 5.83
C SER A 181 -3.69 -11.35 6.68
N ILE A 182 -4.10 -12.53 6.22
CA ILE A 182 -3.80 -13.80 6.90
C ILE A 182 -2.28 -14.01 7.00
N VAL A 183 -1.54 -13.85 5.90
CA VAL A 183 -0.07 -13.99 5.90
C VAL A 183 0.57 -12.97 6.83
N ASN A 184 0.15 -11.70 6.77
CA ASN A 184 0.68 -10.64 7.60
C ASN A 184 0.48 -10.88 9.10
N PHE A 185 -0.71 -11.31 9.51
CA PHE A 185 -1.03 -11.49 10.93
C PHE A 185 -0.57 -12.83 11.50
N ALA A 186 -0.45 -13.88 10.67
CA ALA A 186 -0.02 -15.20 11.12
C ALA A 186 1.49 -15.43 11.02
N ALA A 187 2.13 -14.98 9.93
CA ALA A 187 3.53 -15.33 9.62
C ALA A 187 4.51 -14.19 9.86
N VAL A 188 4.08 -12.94 9.73
CA VAL A 188 4.98 -11.78 9.80
C VAL A 188 4.96 -11.14 11.19
N LYS A 189 6.11 -11.18 11.86
CA LYS A 189 6.24 -10.74 13.27
C LYS A 189 6.51 -9.24 13.43
N THR A 190 7.08 -8.57 12.42
CA THR A 190 7.43 -7.15 12.49
C THR A 190 6.47 -6.30 11.66
N VAL A 191 6.15 -5.09 12.16
CA VAL A 191 5.30 -4.13 11.44
C VAL A 191 5.95 -3.70 10.12
N GLU A 192 7.27 -3.51 10.10
CA GLU A 192 8.03 -3.21 8.87
C GLU A 192 7.88 -4.31 7.83
N GLY A 193 8.02 -5.58 8.24
CA GLY A 193 7.84 -6.72 7.34
C GLY A 193 6.42 -6.81 6.78
N ARG A 194 5.40 -6.45 7.57
CA ARG A 194 4.01 -6.44 7.11
C ARG A 194 3.76 -5.37 6.07
N ASN A 195 4.34 -4.18 6.26
CA ASN A 195 4.28 -3.12 5.25
C ASN A 195 4.98 -3.53 3.96
N LEU A 196 6.11 -4.22 4.04
CA LEU A 196 6.80 -4.75 2.87
C LEU A 196 5.91 -5.73 2.08
N VAL A 197 5.29 -6.70 2.75
CA VAL A 197 4.34 -7.63 2.12
C VAL A 197 3.15 -6.88 1.54
N GLY A 198 2.62 -5.89 2.25
CA GLY A 198 1.54 -5.02 1.78
C GLY A 198 1.91 -4.22 0.52
N ALA A 199 3.12 -3.66 0.46
CA ALA A 199 3.61 -2.95 -0.71
C ALA A 199 3.73 -3.86 -1.93
N LEU A 200 4.27 -5.07 -1.76
CA LEU A 200 4.33 -6.09 -2.83
C LEU A 200 2.93 -6.51 -3.31
N ALA A 201 1.99 -6.71 -2.38
CA ALA A 201 0.60 -6.98 -2.73
C ALA A 201 -0.05 -5.80 -3.48
N GLY A 202 0.27 -4.55 -3.08
CA GLY A 202 -0.19 -3.33 -3.74
C GLY A 202 0.27 -3.22 -5.20
N VAL A 203 1.46 -3.73 -5.52
CA VAL A 203 1.94 -3.83 -6.91
C VAL A 203 1.07 -4.78 -7.72
N VAL A 204 0.81 -5.98 -7.19
CA VAL A 204 -0.03 -6.99 -7.85
C VAL A 204 -1.44 -6.43 -8.04
N TRP A 205 -1.97 -5.74 -7.03
CA TRP A 205 -3.25 -5.04 -7.10
C TRP A 205 -3.28 -3.96 -8.19
N GLY A 206 -2.23 -3.13 -8.29
CA GLY A 206 -2.12 -2.10 -9.33
C GLY A 206 -2.13 -2.70 -10.75
N ILE A 207 -1.43 -3.81 -10.97
CA ILE A 207 -1.46 -4.55 -12.24
C ILE A 207 -2.87 -5.07 -12.52
N TYR A 208 -3.53 -5.65 -11.51
CA TYR A 208 -4.91 -6.14 -11.65
C TYR A 208 -5.87 -5.02 -12.05
N MET A 209 -5.83 -3.87 -11.36
CA MET A 209 -6.69 -2.72 -11.67
C MET A 209 -6.47 -2.19 -13.09
N SER A 210 -5.23 -2.13 -13.55
CA SER A 210 -4.91 -1.73 -14.93
C SER A 210 -5.48 -2.71 -15.97
N LEU A 211 -5.47 -4.02 -15.68
CA LEU A 211 -6.04 -5.03 -16.58
C LEU A 211 -7.57 -4.99 -16.61
N VAL A 212 -8.22 -4.76 -15.47
CA VAL A 212 -9.70 -4.64 -15.41
C VAL A 212 -10.18 -3.36 -16.06
N ALA A 213 -9.45 -2.24 -15.91
CA ALA A 213 -9.80 -0.98 -16.55
C ALA A 213 -9.61 -0.96 -18.07
N ALA A 214 -8.87 -1.93 -18.62
CA ALA A 214 -8.62 -2.08 -20.06
C ALA A 214 -9.64 -2.97 -20.79
N GLN A 215 -10.66 -3.47 -20.08
CA GLN A 215 -11.77 -4.27 -20.61
C GLN A 215 -13.04 -3.42 -20.78
#